data_AF-A0A5C1AY82-F1
#
_entry.id   AF-A0A5C1AY82-F1
#
_cell.length_a   1.000
_cell.length_b   1.000
_cell.length_c   1.000
_cell.angle_alpha   90.00
_cell.angle_beta   90.00
_cell.angle_gamma   90.00
#
_symmetry.space_group_name_H-M   'P 1'
#
loop_
_entity.id
_entity.type
_entity.pdbx_description
1 polymer ?
#
loop_
_entity_poly.entity_id
_entity_poly.type
_entity_poly.pdbx_seq_one_letter_code
_entity_poly.pdbx_strand_id
1 'polypeptide(L)' 'MPDERTEIAIEAAAKAFHEMNREKRQFLWEQASEEWRGDVRAFVRPLVEAALTASDAYIDAQAAVLPTPRE' A
#
# COMPACT_ATOMS: atom_id res chain seq x y z
N MET A 1 9.42 -2.85 14.15
CA MET A 1 7.98 -3.05 13.92
C MET A 1 7.65 -2.29 12.64
N PRO A 2 6.99 -2.91 11.66
CA PRO A 2 6.46 -2.17 10.51
C PRO A 2 5.51 -1.07 11.01
N ASP A 3 5.55 0.09 10.37
CA ASP A 3 4.66 1.22 10.65
C ASP A 3 3.20 0.85 10.34
N GLU A 4 2.25 1.24 11.19
CA GLU A 4 0.83 0.89 11.07
C GLU A 4 0.25 1.35 9.72
N ARG A 5 0.64 2.53 9.26
CA ARG A 5 0.27 3.06 7.94
C ARG A 5 0.71 2.13 6.81
N THR A 6 1.91 1.56 6.93
CA THR A 6 2.49 0.67 5.92
C THR A 6 1.72 -0.66 5.86
N GLU A 7 1.40 -1.27 7.00
CA GLU A 7 0.64 -2.53 7.01
C GLU A 7 -0.79 -2.35 6.50
N ILE A 8 -1.46 -1.22 6.82
CA ILE A 8 -2.78 -0.89 6.28
C ILE A 8 -2.71 -0.74 4.75
N ALA A 9 -1.71 -0.02 4.23
CA ALA A 9 -1.52 0.16 2.80
C ALA A 9 -1.24 -1.17 2.08
N ILE A 10 -0.46 -2.06 2.69
CA ILE A 10 -0.17 -3.39 2.16
C ILE A 10 -1.42 -4.25 2.10
N GLU A 11 -2.25 -4.28 3.16
CA GLU A 11 -3.51 -5.03 3.15
C GLU A 11 -4.45 -4.52 2.07
N ALA A 12 -4.60 -3.20 1.94
CA ALA A 12 -5.44 -2.60 0.91
C ALA A 12 -4.94 -2.93 -0.51
N ALA A 13 -3.63 -2.83 -0.74
CA ALA A 13 -3.01 -3.16 -2.02
C ALA A 13 -3.13 -4.64 -2.36
N ALA A 14 -2.92 -5.53 -1.38
CA ALA A 14 -3.03 -6.98 -1.56
C ALA A 14 -4.46 -7.38 -1.94
N LYS A 15 -5.46 -6.85 -1.21
CA LYS A 15 -6.87 -7.04 -1.53
C LYS A 15 -7.21 -6.56 -2.94
N ALA A 16 -6.80 -5.33 -3.28
CA ALA A 16 -7.07 -4.76 -4.61
C ALA A 16 -6.41 -5.57 -5.72
N PHE A 17 -5.16 -5.98 -5.53
CA PHE A 17 -4.42 -6.82 -6.47
C PHE A 17 -5.13 -8.16 -6.70
N HIS A 18 -5.52 -8.85 -5.63
CA HIS A 18 -6.26 -10.11 -5.72
C HIS A 18 -7.59 -9.93 -6.46
N GLU A 19 -8.42 -8.98 -6.04
CA GLU A 19 -9.74 -8.76 -6.64
C GLU A 19 -9.67 -8.33 -8.12
N MET A 20 -8.63 -7.59 -8.51
CA MET A 20 -8.45 -7.16 -9.90
C MET A 20 -7.98 -8.30 -10.82
N ASN A 21 -7.16 -9.22 -10.30
CA ASN A 21 -6.53 -10.28 -11.09
C ASN A 21 -7.24 -11.63 -10.96
N ARG A 22 -8.19 -11.77 -10.03
CA ARG A 22 -8.86 -13.05 -9.81
C ARG A 22 -9.74 -13.46 -11.00
N GLU A 23 -9.75 -14.75 -11.29
CA GLU A 23 -10.65 -15.31 -12.30
C GLU A 23 -12.05 -15.58 -11.74
N LYS A 24 -13.05 -15.78 -12.63
CA LYS A 24 -14.48 -15.96 -12.27
C LYS A 24 -14.76 -17.07 -11.24
N ARG A 25 -13.85 -18.03 -11.07
CA ARG A 25 -14.00 -19.18 -10.16
C ARG A 25 -13.01 -19.19 -8.99
N GLN A 26 -12.19 -18.17 -8.85
CA GLN A 26 -11.31 -18.02 -7.70
C GLN A 26 -12.07 -17.39 -6.53
N PHE A 27 -11.65 -17.73 -5.30
CA PHE A 27 -12.23 -17.20 -4.08
C PHE A 27 -12.10 -15.67 -4.01
N LEU A 28 -13.07 -15.02 -3.35
CA LEU A 28 -12.94 -13.62 -2.94
C LEU A 28 -11.82 -13.48 -1.90
N TRP A 29 -11.27 -12.28 -1.74
CA TRP A 29 -10.19 -12.01 -0.78
C TRP A 29 -10.51 -12.54 0.62
N GLU A 30 -11.72 -12.26 1.13
CA GLU A 30 -12.16 -12.67 2.47
C GLU A 30 -12.32 -14.19 2.63
N GLN A 31 -12.41 -14.92 1.51
CA GLN A 31 -12.56 -16.38 1.48
C GLN A 31 -11.24 -17.09 1.17
N ALA A 32 -10.20 -16.35 0.80
CA ALA A 32 -8.89 -16.93 0.51
C ALA A 32 -8.20 -17.40 1.80
N SER A 33 -7.34 -18.41 1.67
CA SER A 33 -6.57 -18.91 2.81
C SER A 33 -5.63 -17.82 3.35
N GLU A 34 -5.32 -17.90 4.64
CA GLU A 34 -4.35 -16.97 5.24
C GLU A 34 -2.96 -17.10 4.60
N GLU A 35 -2.56 -18.31 4.21
CA GLU A 35 -1.33 -18.56 3.46
C GLU A 35 -1.30 -17.77 2.15
N TRP A 36 -2.36 -17.87 1.33
CA TRP A 36 -2.45 -17.11 0.09
C TRP A 36 -2.45 -15.60 0.34
N ARG A 37 -3.24 -15.13 1.32
CA ARG A 37 -3.26 -13.70 1.66
C ARG A 37 -1.89 -13.22 2.14
N GLY A 38 -1.14 -14.06 2.86
CA GLY A 38 0.25 -13.81 3.26
C GLY A 38 1.18 -13.65 2.06
N ASP A 39 1.09 -14.56 1.08
CA ASP A 39 1.91 -14.52 -0.13
C ASP A 39 1.61 -13.28 -0.98
N VAL A 40 0.34 -12.92 -1.14
CA VAL A 40 -0.05 -11.71 -1.88
C VAL A 40 0.44 -10.45 -1.16
N ARG A 41 0.33 -10.38 0.17
CA ARG A 41 0.90 -9.28 0.96
C ARG A 41 2.42 -9.18 0.79
N ALA A 42 3.13 -10.31 0.83
CA ALA A 42 4.57 -10.35 0.61
C ALA A 42 4.96 -9.89 -0.80
N PHE A 43 4.18 -10.28 -1.80
CA PHE A 43 4.37 -9.88 -3.19
C PHE A 43 4.21 -8.37 -3.40
N VAL A 44 3.17 -7.74 -2.83
CA VAL A 44 2.90 -6.30 -3.04
C VAL A 44 3.75 -5.38 -2.16
N ARG A 45 4.26 -5.88 -1.02
CA ARG A 45 5.03 -5.10 -0.04
C ARG A 45 6.11 -4.18 -0.63
N PRO A 46 7.07 -4.66 -1.46
CA PRO A 46 8.14 -3.79 -1.97
C PRO A 46 7.59 -2.65 -2.85
N LEU A 47 6.49 -2.87 -3.56
CA LEU A 47 5.85 -1.84 -4.39
C LEU A 47 5.21 -0.76 -3.51
N VAL A 48 4.50 -1.16 -2.45
CA VAL A 48 3.84 -0.24 -1.51
C VAL A 48 4.87 0.59 -0.75
N GLU A 49 5.94 -0.03 -0.25
CA GLU A 49 7.02 0.67 0.49
C GLU A 49 7.71 1.72 -0.39
N ALA A 50 7.98 1.39 -1.66
CA ALA A 50 8.55 2.34 -2.61
C ALA A 50 7.59 3.49 -2.94
N ALA A 51 6.30 3.20 -3.13
CA ALA A 51 5.28 4.20 -3.41
C ALA A 51 5.09 5.18 -2.23
N LEU A 52 5.04 4.67 -0.99
CA LEU A 52 4.96 5.50 0.21
C LEU A 52 6.19 6.40 0.34
N THR A 53 7.39 5.84 0.16
CA THR A 53 8.64 6.61 0.20
C THR A 53 8.64 7.75 -0.83
N ALA A 54 8.21 7.48 -2.06
CA ALA A 54 8.12 8.49 -3.10
C ALA A 54 7.07 9.57 -2.79
N SER A 55 5.93 9.17 -2.23
CA SER A 55 4.87 10.08 -1.82
C SER A 55 5.30 11.00 -0.67
N ASP A 56 5.96 10.45 0.35
CA ASP A 56 6.47 11.22 1.49
C ASP A 56 7.50 12.26 1.00
N ALA A 57 8.46 11.84 0.16
CA ALA A 57 9.44 12.75 -0.43
C ALA A 57 8.80 13.89 -1.24
N TYR A 58 7.72 13.61 -1.98
CA TYR A 58 6.98 14.64 -2.71
C TYR A 58 6.29 15.63 -1.78
N ILE A 59 5.63 15.14 -0.72
CA ILE A 59 4.94 15.99 0.26
C ILE A 59 5.94 16.89 1.00
N ASP A 60 7.08 16.33 1.42
CA ASP A 60 8.13 17.09 2.10
C ASP A 60 8.73 18.18 1.19
N ALA A 61 8.98 17.84 -0.08
CA ALA A 61 9.46 18.81 -1.06
C ALA A 61 8.46 19.95 -1.29
N GLN A 62 7.15 19.67 -1.32
CA GLN A 62 6.11 20.70 -1.44
C GLN A 62 6.03 21.59 -0.20
N ALA A 63 6.12 21.00 1.00
CA ALA A 63 6.08 21.75 2.26
C ALA A 63 7.25 22.73 2.39
N ALA A 64 8.44 22.35 1.88
CA ALA A 64 9.63 23.20 1.88
C ALA A 64 9.54 24.42 0.94
N VAL A 65 8.58 24.45 0.01
CA VAL A 65 8.41 25.51 -1.01
C VAL A 65 7.36 26.56 -0.61
N LEU A 66 6.53 26.29 0.41
CA LEU A 66 5.52 27.26 0.86
C LEU A 66 6.18 28.45 1.59
N PRO A 67 5.96 29.70 1.15
CA PRO A 67 6.53 30.88 1.82
C PRO A 67 5.87 31.08 3.19
N THR A 68 6.70 31.30 4.20
CA THR A 68 6.27 31.74 5.54
C THR A 68 5.41 32.99 5.41
N PRO A 69 4.29 33.14 6.16
CA PRO A 69 3.50 34.36 6.11
C PRO A 69 4.38 35.55 6.46
N ARG A 70 4.43 36.58 5.60
CA ARG A 70 5.03 37.86 5.97
C ARG A 70 4.12 38.52 7.00
N GLU A 71 4.65 38.69 8.22
CA GLU A 71 4.05 39.52 9.28
C GLU A 71 3.94 40.99 8.86
#